data_AF-A0AAJ2L1J1-F1
#
_entry.id   AF-A0AAJ2L1J1-F1
#
_cell.length_a   1.000
_cell.length_b   1.000
_cell.length_c   1.000
_cell.angle_alpha   90.00
_cell.angle_beta   90.00
_cell.angle_gamma   90.00
#
_symmetry.space_group_name_H-M   'P 1'
#
loop_
_entity.id
_entity.type
_entity.pdbx_description
1 polymer ?
#
loop_
_entity_poly.entity_id
_entity_poly.type
_entity_poly.pdbx_seq_one_letter_code
_entity_poly.pdbx_strand_id
1 'polypeptide(L)'
;MAEYYSQRATDGGLIISEATVVSTTGNGYLGSPGLYNDAQIPGWKVITEAVHAKGGKIFLQLFHAGRQSHSDMQPDGAQPFGSSAVSWCSNLV
;
A
#
# COMPACT_ATOMS: atom_id res chain seq x y z
N MET A 1 -2.05 -13.46 1.61
CA MET A 1 -0.95 -12.57 2.04
C MET A 1 -0.22 -13.05 3.28
N ALA A 2 -0.90 -13.46 4.36
CA ALA A 2 -0.21 -13.89 5.60
C ALA A 2 0.82 -15.02 5.39
N GLU A 3 0.47 -16.06 4.61
CA GLU A 3 1.41 -17.13 4.26
C GLU A 3 2.66 -16.60 3.53
N TYR A 4 2.48 -15.71 2.55
CA TYR A 4 3.57 -15.09 1.79
C TYR A 4 4.57 -14.36 2.70
N TYR A 5 4.07 -13.58 3.67
CA TYR A 5 4.91 -12.87 4.64
C TYR A 5 5.53 -13.84 5.66
N SER A 6 4.79 -14.83 6.12
CA SER A 6 5.31 -15.86 7.03
C SER A 6 6.47 -16.63 6.39
N GLN A 7 6.38 -17.01 5.12
CA GLN A 7 7.47 -17.70 4.40
C GLN A 7 8.78 -16.90 4.37
N ARG A 8 8.70 -15.56 4.48
CA ARG A 8 9.85 -14.64 4.42
C ARG A 8 10.33 -14.16 5.78
N ALA A 9 9.60 -14.49 6.85
CA ALA A 9 9.98 -14.11 8.20
C ALA A 9 11.05 -15.04 8.76
N THR A 10 12.10 -14.44 9.31
CA THR A 10 13.17 -15.09 10.07
C THR A 10 13.29 -14.44 11.44
N ASP A 11 13.80 -15.17 12.42
CA ASP A 11 14.00 -14.64 13.77
C ASP A 11 14.94 -13.42 13.76
N GLY A 12 14.48 -12.31 14.34
CA GLY A 12 15.18 -11.02 14.32
C GLY A 12 15.20 -10.30 12.96
N GLY A 13 14.69 -10.90 11.89
CA GLY A 13 14.66 -10.31 10.55
C GLY A 13 13.66 -9.16 10.41
N LEU A 14 13.97 -8.16 9.58
CA LEU A 14 13.10 -7.03 9.26
C LEU A 14 12.45 -7.22 7.88
N ILE A 15 11.13 -7.11 7.84
CA ILE A 15 10.33 -7.03 6.61
C ILE A 15 9.74 -5.63 6.48
N ILE A 16 9.75 -5.09 5.28
CA ILE A 16 8.95 -3.93 4.90
C ILE A 16 7.85 -4.43 3.97
N SER A 17 6.59 -4.11 4.27
CA SER A 17 5.46 -4.52 3.45
C SER A 17 5.52 -3.91 2.06
N GLU A 18 4.70 -4.45 1.15
CA GLU A 18 4.32 -3.72 -0.05
C GLU A 18 3.67 -2.35 0.27
N ALA A 19 3.70 -1.46 -0.72
CA ALA A 19 3.11 -0.12 -0.63
C ALA A 19 1.63 -0.20 -0.23
N THR A 20 1.29 0.42 0.91
CA THR A 20 -0.04 0.37 1.51
C THR A 20 -0.67 1.74 1.49
N VAL A 21 -1.82 1.84 0.82
CA VAL A 21 -2.50 3.09 0.53
C VAL A 21 -3.07 3.71 1.81
N VAL A 22 -2.78 4.99 2.06
CA VAL A 22 -3.19 5.72 3.27
C VAL A 22 -4.53 6.44 3.19
N SER A 23 -5.11 6.57 1.99
CA SER A 23 -6.41 7.23 1.77
C SER A 23 -7.10 6.68 0.52
N THR A 24 -8.41 6.88 0.40
CA THR A 24 -9.17 6.48 -0.81
C THR A 24 -8.65 7.14 -2.09
N THR A 25 -8.03 8.31 -1.98
CA THR A 25 -7.46 9.08 -3.10
C THR A 25 -6.00 8.72 -3.42
N GLY A 26 -5.39 7.90 -2.57
CA GLY A 26 -3.97 7.54 -2.67
C GLY A 26 -3.69 6.34 -3.57
N ASN A 27 -4.72 5.69 -4.12
CA ASN A 27 -4.53 4.49 -4.90
C ASN A 27 -4.03 4.80 -6.32
N GLY A 28 -3.12 3.97 -6.83
CA GLY A 28 -2.62 4.00 -8.20
C GLY A 28 -2.69 2.65 -8.92
N TYR A 29 -3.04 1.57 -8.20
CA TYR A 29 -2.98 0.20 -8.71
C TYR A 29 -4.17 -0.63 -8.23
N LEU A 30 -4.79 -1.37 -9.14
CA LEU A 30 -5.82 -2.35 -8.76
C LEU A 30 -5.20 -3.44 -7.88
N GLY A 31 -5.87 -3.76 -6.78
CA GLY A 31 -5.43 -4.81 -5.85
C GLY A 31 -4.40 -4.37 -4.81
N SER A 32 -3.91 -3.13 -4.83
CA SER A 32 -3.04 -2.63 -3.75
C SER A 32 -3.77 -2.64 -2.40
N PRO A 33 -3.13 -3.09 -1.32
CA PRO A 33 -3.73 -3.05 0.00
C PRO A 33 -3.83 -1.61 0.52
N GLY A 34 -4.82 -1.36 1.37
CA GLY A 34 -5.01 -0.09 2.06
C GLY A 34 -4.93 -0.23 3.57
N LEU A 35 -4.76 0.90 4.25
CA LEU A 35 -4.93 1.05 5.69
C LEU A 35 -5.48 2.45 5.99
N TYR A 36 -6.68 2.72 5.47
CA TYR A 36 -7.42 3.98 5.59
C TYR A 36 -8.81 3.82 6.20
N ASN A 37 -9.23 2.59 6.50
CA ASN A 37 -10.45 2.31 7.25
C ASN A 37 -10.29 1.07 8.15
N ASP A 38 -11.19 0.95 9.14
CA ASP A 38 -11.12 -0.10 10.15
C ASP A 38 -11.34 -1.52 9.60
N ALA A 39 -12.04 -1.65 8.47
CA ALA A 39 -12.28 -2.96 7.86
C ALA A 39 -10.99 -3.61 7.31
N GLN A 40 -9.93 -2.82 7.09
CA GLN A 40 -8.63 -3.30 6.64
C GLN A 40 -7.72 -3.78 7.79
N ILE A 41 -7.97 -3.32 9.02
CA ILE A 41 -7.15 -3.64 10.20
C ILE A 41 -7.09 -5.15 10.48
N PRO A 42 -8.21 -5.90 10.46
CA PRO A 42 -8.16 -7.35 10.73
C PRO A 42 -7.26 -8.11 9.75
N GLY A 43 -7.27 -7.74 8.46
CA GLY A 43 -6.43 -8.36 7.44
C GLY A 43 -4.94 -8.17 7.72
N TRP A 44 -4.54 -6.95 8.11
CA TRP A 44 -3.16 -6.66 8.49
C TRP A 44 -2.74 -7.33 9.80
N LYS A 45 -3.64 -7.44 10.79
CA LYS A 45 -3.33 -8.16 12.05
C LYS A 45 -2.88 -9.59 11.80
N VAL A 46 -3.63 -10.36 11.00
CA VAL A 46 -3.28 -11.75 10.64
C VAL A 46 -1.88 -11.83 9.99
N ILE A 47 -1.51 -10.84 9.17
CA ILE A 47 -0.18 -10.78 8.55
C ILE A 47 0.90 -10.51 9.59
N THR A 48 0.72 -9.50 10.44
CA THR A 48 1.70 -9.14 11.48
C THR A 48 1.89 -10.26 12.49
N GLU A 49 0.82 -10.96 12.88
CA GLU A 49 0.85 -12.13 13.76
C GLU A 49 1.67 -13.26 13.15
N ALA A 50 1.46 -13.57 11.86
CA ALA A 50 2.19 -14.63 11.17
C ALA A 50 3.70 -14.34 11.02
N VAL A 51 4.10 -13.06 10.94
CA VAL A 51 5.52 -12.65 10.96
C VAL A 51 6.09 -12.73 12.37
N HIS A 52 5.38 -12.19 13.36
CA HIS A 52 5.82 -12.18 14.76
C HIS A 52 5.94 -13.58 15.35
N ALA A 53 5.09 -14.53 14.94
CA ALA A 53 5.17 -15.94 15.35
C ALA A 53 6.50 -16.61 14.95
N LYS A 54 7.24 -16.06 13.98
CA LYS A 54 8.56 -16.52 13.54
C LYS A 54 9.72 -15.68 14.09
N GLY A 55 9.44 -14.77 15.03
CA GLY A 55 10.45 -13.86 15.61
C GLY A 55 10.81 -12.67 14.72
N GLY A 56 10.24 -12.57 13.53
CA GLY A 56 10.46 -11.45 12.61
C GLY A 56 9.81 -10.14 13.08
N LYS A 57 10.20 -9.03 12.48
CA LYS A 57 9.61 -7.70 12.63
C LYS A 57 9.09 -7.23 11.28
N ILE A 58 7.96 -6.53 11.27
CA ILE A 58 7.40 -5.97 10.05
C ILE A 58 7.03 -4.50 10.22
N PHE A 59 7.38 -3.70 9.22
CA PHE A 59 6.94 -2.31 9.08
C PHE A 59 6.07 -2.17 7.85
N LEU A 60 5.06 -1.31 7.94
CA LEU A 60 4.13 -1.06 6.86
C LEU A 60 4.61 0.15 6.03
N GLN A 61 4.82 -0.03 4.73
CA GLN A 61 5.22 1.06 3.84
C GLN A 61 3.99 1.91 3.50
N LEU A 62 3.83 3.05 4.19
CA LEU A 62 2.77 4.01 3.91
C LEU A 62 2.98 4.66 2.54
N PHE A 63 1.92 4.69 1.73
CA PHE A 63 1.99 5.11 0.33
C PHE A 63 0.79 5.98 -0.08
N HIS A 64 1.09 6.97 -0.93
CA HIS A 64 0.10 7.71 -1.70
C HIS A 64 0.65 7.93 -3.12
N ALA A 65 -0.05 7.44 -4.13
CA ALA A 65 0.41 7.45 -5.52
C ALA A 65 0.54 8.87 -6.11
N GLY A 66 -0.29 9.80 -5.61
CA GLY A 66 -0.36 11.15 -6.15
C GLY A 66 -0.71 11.10 -7.63
N ARG A 67 0.05 11.83 -8.46
CA ARG A 67 -0.22 11.93 -9.90
C ARG A 67 0.07 10.65 -10.68
N GLN A 68 0.75 9.67 -10.08
CA GLN A 68 0.96 8.36 -10.69
C GLN A 68 -0.27 7.46 -10.44
N SER A 69 -1.42 7.88 -10.93
CA SER A 69 -2.72 7.22 -10.78
C SER A 69 -3.61 7.54 -12.00
N HIS A 70 -4.83 7.01 -12.03
CA HIS A 70 -5.82 7.23 -13.08
C HIS A 70 -7.16 7.65 -12.46
N SER A 71 -8.00 8.39 -13.18
CA SER A 71 -9.32 8.82 -12.68
C SER A 71 -10.21 7.65 -12.26
N ASP A 72 -10.10 6.52 -12.94
CA ASP A 72 -10.85 5.29 -12.60
C ASP A 72 -10.46 4.69 -11.24
N MET A 73 -9.30 5.08 -10.69
CA MET A 73 -8.84 4.67 -9.36
C MET A 73 -9.30 5.65 -8.26
N GLN A 74 -9.88 6.79 -8.65
CA GLN A 74 -10.26 7.84 -7.72
C GLN A 74 -11.75 7.77 -7.39
N PRO A 75 -12.14 8.18 -6.17
CA PRO A 75 -13.56 8.36 -5.84
C PRO A 75 -14.25 9.26 -6.87
N ASP A 76 -15.42 8.83 -7.33
CA ASP A 76 -16.29 9.55 -8.27
C ASP A 76 -15.61 9.94 -9.60
N GLY A 77 -14.52 9.27 -9.99
CA GLY A 77 -13.80 9.59 -11.23
C GLY A 77 -12.98 10.89 -11.17
N ALA A 78 -12.67 11.39 -9.97
CA ALA A 78 -11.89 12.61 -9.79
C ALA A 78 -10.46 12.50 -10.38
N GLN A 79 -9.82 13.65 -10.63
CA GLN A 79 -8.43 13.66 -11.07
C GLN A 79 -7.49 13.35 -9.89
N PRO A 80 -6.42 12.54 -10.10
CA PRO A 80 -5.43 12.29 -9.07
C PRO A 80 -4.73 13.56 -8.58
N PHE A 81 -4.41 13.61 -7.28
CA PHE A 81 -3.70 14.74 -6.68
C PHE A 81 -2.23 14.78 -7.08
N GLY A 82 -1.69 15.98 -7.30
CA GLY A 82 -0.26 16.24 -7.45
C GLY A 82 0.16 17.51 -6.73
N SER A 83 1.46 17.72 -6.55
CA SER A 83 1.97 19.00 -6.01
C SER A 83 1.73 20.18 -6.95
N SER A 84 1.51 19.91 -8.23
CA SER A 84 1.19 20.89 -9.28
C SER A 84 0.38 20.20 -10.38
N ALA A 85 -0.36 20.99 -11.17
CA ALA A 85 -1.18 20.51 -12.28
C ALA A 85 -0.32 20.17 -13.53
N VAL A 86 0.53 19.16 -13.39
CA VAL A 86 1.40 18.64 -14.47
C VAL A 86 1.14 17.14 -14.61
N SER A 87 0.85 16.69 -15.84
CA SER A 87 0.60 15.28 -16.14
C SER A 87 1.83 14.43 -15.81
N TRP A 88 1.61 13.19 -15.34
CA TRP A 88 2.70 12.24 -15.08
C TRP A 88 3.41 11.84 -16.39
N CYS A 89 2.62 11.58 -17.44
CA CYS A 89 3.12 11.46 -18.80
C CYS A 89 3.03 12.83 -19.49
N SER A 90 4.07 13.63 -19.37
CA SER A 90 4.33 14.73 -20.30
C SER A 90 5.26 14.19 -21.39
N ASN A 91 5.02 14.51 -22.66
CA ASN A 91 5.81 14.11 -23.84
C ASN A 91 7.31 14.49 -23.74
N LEU A 92 8.07 13.80 -22.91
CA LEU A 92 9.53 13.84 -22.84
C LEU A 92 10.06 12.52 -23.40
N VAL A 93 9.92 12.38 -24.71
CA VAL A 93 10.83 11.65 -25.59
C VAL A 93 11.43 12.67 -26.54
#